data_AF-A0A9X5X790-F1
#
_entry.id   AF-A0A9X5X790-F1
#
_cell.length_a   1.000
_cell.length_b   1.000
_cell.length_c   1.000
_cell.angle_alpha   90.00
_cell.angle_beta   90.00
_cell.angle_gamma   90.00
#
_symmetry.space_group_name_H-M   'P 1'
#
loop_
_entity.id
_entity.type
_entity.pdbx_description
1 polymer ?
#
loop_
_entity_poly.entity_id
_entity_poly.type
_entity_poly.pdbx_seq_one_letter_code
_entity_poly.pdbx_strand_id
1 'polypeptide(L)'
;HHEARLRADLVVVSVHSHEPGPTPETPGEFLRVFAHRMIDEGADVVVGHGPHFLRGVELYRNRPIFYSLGNIVSQIELTDRVSAEDYAKVTTDRPPTPGRYYDRLSGHGTRLFAPHRRYWQSLVPVLTFDDGTLVTAHLHPVDLGFALPVHRRGRPRLADQAEAKEILTEVARLSESNGTTVRAGAGGAAELLLDVA
;
A
#
# COMPACT_ATOMS: atom_id res chain seq x y z
N HIS A 1 11.24 20.67 3.53
CA HIS A 1 10.75 19.88 4.69
C HIS A 1 10.71 20.72 5.96
N HIS A 2 11.80 21.39 6.36
CA HIS A 2 11.80 22.31 7.50
C HIS A 2 10.68 23.40 7.49
N GLU A 3 10.43 24.04 6.34
CA GLU A 3 9.31 25.00 6.20
C GLU A 3 7.92 24.38 6.41
N ALA A 4 7.73 23.11 6.03
CA ALA A 4 6.44 22.44 6.19
C ALA A 4 6.14 22.22 7.68
N ARG A 5 7.16 21.83 8.46
CA ARG A 5 7.05 21.65 9.91
C ARG A 5 6.72 22.95 10.65
N LEU A 6 7.19 24.10 10.14
CA LEU A 6 6.86 25.40 10.73
C LEU A 6 5.43 25.88 10.41
N ARG A 7 4.72 25.17 9.52
CA ARG A 7 3.42 25.61 8.96
C ARG A 7 2.32 24.57 9.09
N ALA A 8 2.57 23.46 9.77
CA ALA A 8 1.60 22.38 9.93
C ALA A 8 1.80 21.67 11.27
N ASP A 9 0.70 21.18 11.85
CA ASP A 9 0.73 20.36 13.06
C ASP A 9 1.33 18.97 12.79
N LEU A 10 1.16 18.47 11.56
CA LEU A 10 1.70 17.19 11.09
C LEU A 10 2.16 17.28 9.63
N VAL A 11 3.28 16.63 9.32
CA VAL A 11 3.86 16.52 7.98
C VAL A 11 3.88 15.07 7.54
N VAL A 12 3.12 14.75 6.49
CA VAL A 12 3.11 13.43 5.86
C VAL A 12 3.81 13.50 4.51
N VAL A 13 4.78 12.61 4.27
CA VAL A 13 5.44 12.47 2.97
C VAL A 13 4.92 11.23 2.27
N SER A 14 4.31 11.41 1.10
CA SER A 14 3.93 10.30 0.21
C SER A 14 5.02 10.09 -0.84
N VAL A 15 5.44 8.84 -1.06
CA VAL A 15 6.48 8.49 -2.03
C VAL A 15 6.07 7.30 -2.88
N HIS A 16 6.20 7.47 -4.20
CA HIS A 16 5.96 6.42 -5.18
C HIS A 16 7.27 5.77 -5.60
N SER A 17 7.45 4.48 -5.32
CA SER A 17 8.67 3.74 -5.68
C SER A 17 8.40 2.24 -5.85
N HIS A 18 8.79 1.70 -7.00
CA HIS A 18 8.71 0.26 -7.29
C HIS A 18 9.98 -0.52 -6.93
N GLU A 19 11.10 0.18 -6.84
CA GLU A 19 12.44 -0.40 -6.81
C GLU A 19 12.59 -1.38 -5.63
N PRO A 20 12.98 -2.64 -5.89
CA PRO A 20 13.17 -3.65 -4.86
C PRO A 20 14.59 -3.64 -4.29
N GLY A 21 14.75 -4.24 -3.11
CA GLY A 21 16.03 -4.67 -2.58
C GLY A 21 16.33 -6.13 -2.99
N PRO A 22 16.90 -6.95 -2.09
CA PRO A 22 17.18 -8.36 -2.36
C PRO A 22 15.95 -9.21 -2.73
N THR A 23 14.76 -8.80 -2.28
CA THR A 23 13.47 -9.40 -2.66
C THR A 23 12.48 -8.32 -3.06
N PRO A 24 11.41 -8.64 -3.81
CA PRO A 24 10.35 -7.68 -4.14
C PRO A 24 9.73 -7.00 -2.91
N GLU A 25 9.63 -7.72 -1.78
CA GLU A 25 9.08 -7.24 -0.51
C GLU A 25 10.01 -6.30 0.24
N THR A 26 11.32 -6.39 -0.03
CA THR A 26 12.30 -5.50 0.58
C THR A 26 12.36 -4.20 -0.23
N PRO A 27 12.22 -3.01 0.37
CA PRO A 27 12.43 -1.77 -0.36
C PRO A 27 13.90 -1.64 -0.78
N GLY A 28 14.14 -1.02 -1.94
CA GLY A 28 15.50 -0.62 -2.32
C GLY A 28 16.12 0.34 -1.29
N GLU A 29 17.43 0.26 -1.11
CA GLU A 29 18.14 0.98 -0.03
C GLU A 29 17.94 2.50 -0.09
N PHE A 30 17.91 3.08 -1.29
CA PHE A 30 17.65 4.51 -1.46
C PHE A 30 16.30 4.94 -0.85
N LEU A 31 15.28 4.07 -0.84
CA LEU A 31 13.97 4.40 -0.25
C LEU A 31 14.06 4.43 1.27
N ARG A 32 14.86 3.55 1.88
CA ARG A 32 15.14 3.58 3.32
C ARG A 32 15.88 4.87 3.70
N VAL A 33 16.98 5.16 2.99
CA VAL A 33 17.76 6.39 3.18
C VAL A 33 16.90 7.64 3.00
N PHE A 34 16.08 7.67 1.95
CA PHE A 34 15.14 8.76 1.70
C PHE A 34 14.14 8.91 2.84
N ALA A 35 13.49 7.82 3.27
CA ALA A 35 12.47 7.86 4.31
C ALA A 35 13.04 8.35 5.65
N HIS A 36 14.20 7.83 6.07
CA HIS A 36 14.90 8.31 7.27
C HIS A 36 15.24 9.79 7.16
N ARG A 37 15.76 10.23 6.01
CA ARG A 37 16.08 11.63 5.77
C ARG A 37 14.83 12.53 5.85
N MET A 38 13.66 12.07 5.38
CA MET A 38 12.42 12.84 5.50
C MET A 38 12.01 13.02 6.95
N ILE A 39 12.11 11.96 7.77
CA ILE A 39 11.84 12.04 9.21
C ILE A 39 12.83 12.98 9.90
N ASP A 40 14.13 12.85 9.60
CA ASP A 40 15.19 13.71 10.14
C ASP A 40 14.97 15.20 9.84
N GLU A 41 14.35 15.49 8.69
CA GLU A 41 14.03 16.85 8.23
C GLU A 41 12.64 17.33 8.67
N GLY A 42 11.98 16.59 9.57
CA GLY A 42 10.78 17.00 10.28
C GLY A 42 9.46 16.42 9.77
N ALA A 43 9.48 15.37 8.94
CA ALA A 43 8.27 14.60 8.64
C ALA A 43 7.83 13.75 9.84
N ASP A 44 6.52 13.63 10.03
CA ASP A 44 5.91 12.81 11.08
C ASP A 44 5.57 11.41 10.59
N VAL A 45 5.31 11.24 9.28
CA VAL A 45 4.97 9.97 8.65
C VAL A 45 5.55 9.92 7.24
N VAL A 46 6.06 8.75 6.83
CA VAL A 46 6.37 8.47 5.43
C VAL A 46 5.48 7.34 4.93
N VAL A 47 4.78 7.57 3.82
CA VAL A 47 3.85 6.62 3.18
C VAL A 47 4.35 6.27 1.80
N GLY A 48 4.90 5.07 1.68
CA GLY A 48 5.30 4.45 0.43
C GLY A 48 4.13 3.79 -0.29
N HIS A 49 4.17 3.83 -1.61
CA HIS A 49 3.30 3.08 -2.50
C HIS A 49 4.03 2.86 -3.84
N GLY A 50 3.45 2.09 -4.76
CA GLY A 50 4.09 1.74 -6.04
C GLY A 50 4.12 0.24 -6.31
N PRO A 51 4.72 -0.62 -5.47
CA PRO A 51 4.92 -2.03 -5.84
C PRO A 51 3.61 -2.84 -5.93
N HIS A 52 2.47 -2.23 -5.61
CA HIS A 52 1.11 -2.82 -5.67
C HIS A 52 0.88 -3.99 -4.72
N PHE A 53 1.74 -4.16 -3.71
CA PHE A 53 1.57 -5.12 -2.62
C PHE A 53 2.16 -4.54 -1.34
N LEU A 54 1.85 -5.15 -0.20
CA LEU A 54 2.33 -4.72 1.11
C LEU A 54 3.84 -4.91 1.26
N ARG A 55 4.51 -3.91 1.83
CA ARG A 55 5.88 -4.01 2.36
C ARG A 55 5.85 -3.72 3.86
N GLY A 56 6.95 -4.05 4.54
CA GLY A 56 7.05 -3.89 5.99
C GLY A 56 6.86 -2.45 6.45
N VAL A 57 6.54 -2.30 7.73
CA VAL A 57 6.50 -1.03 8.44
C VAL A 57 7.78 -0.89 9.26
N GLU A 58 8.23 0.34 9.46
CA GLU A 58 9.33 0.68 10.34
C GLU A 58 8.93 1.82 11.27
N LEU A 59 9.36 1.76 12.52
CA LEU A 59 9.36 2.90 13.43
C LEU A 59 10.77 3.48 13.51
N TYR A 60 10.97 4.63 12.88
CA TYR A 60 12.23 5.36 12.93
C TYR A 60 12.03 6.60 13.81
N ARG A 61 12.71 6.68 14.97
CA ARG A 61 12.52 7.74 15.97
C ARG A 61 11.05 7.94 16.40
N ASN A 62 10.35 6.82 16.63
CA ASN A 62 8.91 6.79 16.92
C ASN A 62 8.01 7.42 15.84
N ARG A 63 8.52 7.53 14.60
CA ARG A 63 7.75 7.95 13.42
C ARG A 63 7.54 6.77 12.48
N PRO A 64 6.30 6.50 12.04
CA PRO A 64 6.01 5.34 11.21
C PRO A 64 6.38 5.62 9.75
N ILE A 65 7.08 4.65 9.18
CA ILE A 65 7.42 4.57 7.76
C ILE A 65 6.74 3.32 7.21
N PHE A 66 5.76 3.52 6.32
CA PHE A 66 5.09 2.44 5.61
C PHE A 66 5.76 2.26 4.26
N TYR A 67 6.56 1.21 4.04
CA TYR A 67 7.29 1.07 2.77
C TYR A 67 6.39 0.73 1.57
N SER A 68 5.20 0.17 1.82
CA SER A 68 4.10 0.08 0.86
C SER A 68 2.81 -0.35 1.56
N LEU A 69 1.73 0.41 1.37
CA LEU A 69 0.38 0.07 1.86
C LEU A 69 -0.43 -0.81 0.88
N GLY A 70 0.18 -1.23 -0.23
CA GLY A 70 -0.53 -1.89 -1.33
C GLY A 70 -1.44 -0.91 -2.09
N ASN A 71 -2.53 -1.42 -2.65
CA ASN A 71 -3.48 -0.61 -3.42
C ASN A 71 -4.69 -0.23 -2.56
N ILE A 72 -5.08 1.05 -2.54
CA ILE A 72 -6.31 1.47 -1.85
C ILE A 72 -7.55 1.21 -2.73
N VAL A 73 -7.42 1.38 -4.04
CA VAL A 73 -8.46 1.12 -5.04
C VAL A 73 -7.78 0.52 -6.27
N SER A 74 -8.41 -0.48 -6.90
CA SER A 74 -7.92 -1.02 -8.18
C SER A 74 -9.06 -1.45 -9.10
N GLN A 75 -9.54 -0.53 -9.91
CA GLN A 75 -10.59 -0.77 -10.91
C GLN A 75 -10.09 -0.50 -12.34
N ILE A 76 -8.83 -0.83 -12.62
CA ILE A 76 -8.18 -0.54 -13.91
C ILE A 76 -8.96 -1.14 -15.11
N GLU A 77 -9.56 -2.32 -14.94
CA GLU A 77 -10.35 -3.00 -15.97
C GLU A 77 -11.74 -2.38 -16.22
N LEU A 78 -12.13 -1.39 -15.40
CA LEU A 78 -13.39 -0.67 -15.49
C LEU A 78 -13.21 0.80 -15.89
N THR A 79 -12.01 1.20 -16.32
CA THR A 79 -11.81 2.59 -16.79
C THR A 79 -12.60 2.83 -18.09
N ASP A 80 -13.19 4.01 -18.19
CA ASP A 80 -13.90 4.46 -19.38
C ASP A 80 -12.97 4.96 -20.48
N ARG A 81 -11.68 5.13 -20.18
CA ARG A 81 -10.71 5.76 -21.08
C ARG A 81 -9.42 4.95 -21.14
N VAL A 82 -8.96 4.74 -22.37
CA VAL A 82 -7.65 4.15 -22.71
C VAL A 82 -6.96 5.13 -23.67
N SER A 83 -5.65 5.27 -23.56
CA SER A 83 -4.89 6.16 -24.42
C SER A 83 -4.94 5.68 -25.89
N ALA A 84 -4.82 6.61 -26.84
CA ALA A 84 -4.77 6.24 -28.26
C ALA A 84 -3.55 5.35 -28.57
N GLU A 85 -2.43 5.58 -27.88
CA GLU A 85 -1.21 4.78 -28.01
C GLU A 85 -1.43 3.34 -27.56
N ASP A 86 -2.13 3.13 -26.44
CA ASP A 86 -2.42 1.79 -25.93
C ASP A 86 -3.40 1.03 -26.82
N TYR A 87 -4.38 1.71 -27.40
CA TYR A 87 -5.22 1.10 -28.42
C TYR A 87 -4.44 0.66 -29.66
N ALA A 88 -3.44 1.44 -30.08
CA ALA A 88 -2.60 1.10 -31.23
C ALA A 88 -1.74 -0.16 -30.98
N LYS A 89 -1.48 -0.52 -29.72
CA LYS A 89 -0.74 -1.75 -29.35
C LYS A 89 -1.58 -3.02 -29.50
N VAL A 90 -2.90 -2.91 -29.68
CA VAL A 90 -3.82 -4.05 -29.74
C VAL A 90 -4.50 -4.11 -31.10
N THR A 91 -4.09 -5.07 -31.94
CA THR A 91 -4.74 -5.31 -33.24
C THR A 91 -6.14 -5.88 -33.05
N THR A 92 -7.13 -5.25 -33.65
CA THR A 92 -8.54 -5.66 -33.52
C THR A 92 -9.25 -5.57 -34.87
N ASP A 93 -10.18 -6.49 -35.11
CA ASP A 93 -11.00 -6.49 -36.34
C ASP A 93 -12.11 -5.42 -36.30
N ARG A 94 -12.33 -4.80 -35.13
CA ARG A 94 -13.32 -3.75 -34.85
C ARG A 94 -12.76 -2.77 -33.81
N PRO A 95 -13.14 -1.48 -33.84
CA PRO A 95 -12.66 -0.49 -32.87
C PRO A 95 -12.77 -1.01 -31.42
N PRO A 96 -11.66 -1.06 -30.66
CA PRO A 96 -11.67 -1.60 -29.30
C PRO A 96 -12.44 -0.67 -28.35
N THR A 97 -13.29 -1.24 -27.50
CA THR A 97 -13.81 -0.55 -26.32
C THR A 97 -12.80 -0.65 -25.17
N PRO A 98 -12.83 0.23 -24.16
CA PRO A 98 -11.97 0.13 -22.98
C PRO A 98 -12.03 -1.26 -22.34
N GLY A 99 -13.22 -1.81 -22.11
CA GLY A 99 -13.40 -3.15 -21.56
C GLY A 99 -12.75 -4.25 -22.39
N ARG A 100 -12.92 -4.23 -23.73
CA ARG A 100 -12.27 -5.22 -24.62
C ARG A 100 -10.76 -5.11 -24.64
N TYR A 101 -10.23 -3.89 -24.52
CA TYR A 101 -8.80 -3.67 -24.40
C TYR A 101 -8.27 -4.35 -23.13
N TYR A 102 -8.90 -4.09 -21.98
CA TYR A 102 -8.47 -4.69 -20.71
C TYR A 102 -8.70 -6.19 -20.63
N ASP A 103 -9.80 -6.71 -21.16
CA ASP A 103 -10.03 -8.16 -21.26
C ASP A 103 -8.88 -8.86 -22.00
N ARG A 104 -8.38 -8.27 -23.08
CA ARG A 104 -7.23 -8.82 -23.81
C ARG A 104 -5.92 -8.66 -23.07
N LEU A 105 -5.69 -7.47 -22.51
CA LEU A 105 -4.48 -7.14 -21.77
C LEU A 105 -4.31 -8.04 -20.54
N SER A 106 -5.38 -8.23 -19.76
CA SER A 106 -5.41 -9.12 -18.59
C SER A 106 -5.62 -10.58 -18.95
N GLY A 107 -5.88 -10.91 -20.22
CA GLY A 107 -6.22 -12.27 -20.65
C GLY A 107 -7.44 -12.82 -19.91
N HIS A 108 -8.50 -12.03 -19.80
CA HIS A 108 -9.71 -12.33 -19.01
C HIS A 108 -9.40 -12.64 -17.54
N GLY A 109 -8.49 -11.86 -16.95
CA GLY A 109 -8.09 -11.99 -15.55
C GLY A 109 -7.07 -13.10 -15.26
N THR A 110 -6.45 -13.70 -16.28
CA THR A 110 -5.42 -14.74 -16.11
C THR A 110 -3.99 -14.19 -16.10
N ARG A 111 -3.80 -12.92 -16.45
CA ARG A 111 -2.51 -12.21 -16.52
C ARG A 111 -2.57 -10.86 -15.79
N LEU A 112 -1.46 -10.13 -15.80
CA LEU A 112 -1.26 -8.90 -15.06
C LEU A 112 -1.55 -9.12 -13.58
N PHE A 113 -2.31 -8.23 -12.96
CA PHE A 113 -2.52 -8.16 -11.52
C PHE A 113 -3.58 -9.11 -10.98
N ALA A 114 -4.58 -9.45 -11.81
CA ALA A 114 -5.72 -10.30 -11.43
C ALA A 114 -5.36 -11.63 -10.75
N PRO A 115 -4.39 -12.43 -11.24
CA PRO A 115 -4.05 -13.70 -10.60
C PRO A 115 -3.25 -13.54 -9.30
N HIS A 116 -2.72 -12.36 -8.98
CA HIS A 116 -1.84 -12.17 -7.83
C HIS A 116 -2.62 -11.74 -6.59
N ARG A 117 -2.89 -12.66 -5.67
CA ARG A 117 -3.63 -12.41 -4.42
C ARG A 117 -3.16 -11.15 -3.66
N ARG A 118 -1.85 -11.02 -3.44
CA ARG A 118 -1.21 -9.87 -2.78
C ARG A 118 -1.50 -8.50 -3.40
N TYR A 119 -1.93 -8.44 -4.66
CA TYR A 119 -2.34 -7.20 -5.32
C TYR A 119 -3.67 -6.66 -4.78
N TRP A 120 -4.51 -7.56 -4.27
CA TRP A 120 -5.85 -7.27 -3.76
C TRP A 120 -5.88 -7.08 -2.24
N GLN A 121 -4.71 -7.13 -1.59
CA GLN A 121 -4.54 -6.92 -0.16
C GLN A 121 -3.96 -5.53 0.08
N SER A 122 -4.49 -4.84 1.07
CA SER A 122 -4.04 -3.51 1.47
C SER A 122 -4.18 -3.30 2.97
N LEU A 123 -3.67 -2.16 3.44
CA LEU A 123 -3.65 -1.78 4.82
C LEU A 123 -3.95 -0.28 4.92
N VAL A 124 -4.88 0.09 5.78
CA VAL A 124 -5.17 1.48 6.11
C VAL A 124 -4.69 1.73 7.55
N PRO A 125 -3.60 2.47 7.76
CA PRO A 125 -3.19 2.88 9.09
C PRO A 125 -4.07 4.05 9.58
N VAL A 126 -4.53 3.95 10.82
CA VAL A 126 -5.20 5.02 11.58
C VAL A 126 -4.24 5.42 12.69
N LEU A 127 -3.72 6.64 12.59
CA LEU A 127 -2.69 7.18 13.47
C LEU A 127 -3.27 8.28 14.34
N THR A 128 -3.01 8.23 15.64
CA THR A 128 -3.41 9.27 16.59
C THR A 128 -2.17 9.98 17.09
N PHE A 129 -2.16 11.30 16.97
CA PHE A 129 -1.09 12.16 17.46
C PHE A 129 -1.58 13.07 18.59
N ASP A 130 -0.71 13.32 19.57
CA ASP A 130 -0.89 14.31 20.64
C ASP A 130 0.35 15.20 20.70
N ASP A 131 0.15 16.51 20.51
CA ASP A 131 1.22 17.52 20.38
C ASP A 131 2.38 17.07 19.48
N GLY A 132 2.01 16.56 18.29
CA GLY A 132 2.95 16.05 17.31
C GLY A 132 3.66 14.75 17.73
N THR A 133 3.29 14.08 18.82
CA THR A 133 3.83 12.77 19.22
C THR A 133 2.85 11.66 18.82
N LEU A 134 3.34 10.60 18.18
CA LEU A 134 2.49 9.45 17.84
C LEU A 134 2.11 8.71 19.13
N VAL A 135 0.80 8.56 19.38
CA VAL A 135 0.26 7.93 20.59
C VAL A 135 -0.31 6.55 20.29
N THR A 136 -1.00 6.41 19.16
CA THR A 136 -1.52 5.10 18.71
C THR A 136 -1.39 4.96 17.20
N ALA A 137 -1.21 3.72 16.75
CA ALA A 137 -1.17 3.37 15.34
C ALA A 137 -1.90 2.04 15.13
N HIS A 138 -3.16 2.12 14.73
CA HIS A 138 -3.98 0.96 14.39
C HIS A 138 -3.87 0.66 12.90
N LEU A 139 -3.71 -0.60 12.55
CA LEU A 139 -3.59 -1.07 11.18
C LEU A 139 -4.85 -1.84 10.79
N HIS A 140 -5.60 -1.32 9.83
CA HIS A 140 -6.85 -1.91 9.36
C HIS A 140 -6.63 -2.64 8.03
N PRO A 141 -6.72 -3.98 8.00
CA PRO A 141 -6.61 -4.74 6.77
C PRO A 141 -7.77 -4.45 5.81
N VAL A 142 -7.43 -4.30 4.54
CA VAL A 142 -8.39 -4.01 3.46
C VAL A 142 -8.30 -5.10 2.40
N ASP A 143 -9.46 -5.63 2.03
CA ASP A 143 -9.66 -6.52 0.89
C ASP A 143 -10.21 -5.72 -0.30
N LEU A 144 -9.62 -5.95 -1.46
CA LEU A 144 -10.08 -5.43 -2.75
C LEU A 144 -10.85 -6.48 -3.56
N GLY A 145 -11.11 -7.66 -3.03
CA GLY A 145 -11.94 -8.69 -3.64
C GLY A 145 -11.16 -9.58 -4.61
N PHE A 146 -10.11 -10.25 -4.12
CA PHE A 146 -9.42 -11.27 -4.89
C PHE A 146 -10.41 -12.32 -5.44
N ALA A 147 -10.21 -12.75 -6.68
CA ALA A 147 -11.07 -13.70 -7.40
C ALA A 147 -12.54 -13.29 -7.58
N LEU A 148 -12.97 -12.10 -7.15
CA LEU A 148 -14.29 -11.58 -7.48
C LEU A 148 -14.37 -11.17 -8.95
N PRO A 149 -15.58 -11.17 -9.55
CA PRO A 149 -15.76 -10.71 -10.92
C PRO A 149 -15.38 -9.22 -11.05
N VAL A 150 -15.01 -8.81 -12.27
CA VAL A 150 -14.49 -7.47 -12.58
C VAL A 150 -15.36 -6.32 -12.04
N HIS A 151 -16.69 -6.48 -12.04
CA HIS A 151 -17.64 -5.47 -11.56
C HIS A 151 -17.75 -5.38 -10.02
N ARG A 152 -17.14 -6.30 -9.27
CA ARG A 152 -17.17 -6.37 -7.79
C ARG A 152 -15.81 -6.20 -7.12
N ARG A 153 -14.71 -6.49 -7.84
CA ARG A 153 -13.33 -6.31 -7.35
C ARG A 153 -12.85 -4.87 -7.50
N GLY A 154 -11.81 -4.53 -6.75
CA GLY A 154 -11.13 -3.24 -6.79
C GLY A 154 -11.66 -2.17 -5.85
N ARG A 155 -12.78 -2.41 -5.18
CA ARG A 155 -13.38 -1.48 -4.21
C ARG A 155 -12.93 -1.86 -2.80
N PRO A 156 -12.40 -0.92 -2.00
CA PRO A 156 -11.94 -1.20 -0.66
C PRO A 156 -13.07 -1.63 0.26
N ARG A 157 -12.82 -2.71 1.00
CA ARG A 157 -13.66 -3.21 2.09
C ARG A 157 -12.76 -3.58 3.25
N LEU A 158 -13.25 -3.44 4.49
CA LEU A 158 -12.58 -4.07 5.61
C LEU A 158 -12.50 -5.58 5.35
N ALA A 159 -11.31 -6.14 5.53
CA ALA A 159 -11.10 -7.56 5.36
C ALA A 159 -11.92 -8.34 6.41
N ASP A 160 -12.40 -9.53 6.03
CA ASP A 160 -13.00 -10.44 7.01
C ASP A 160 -11.93 -11.02 7.95
N GLN A 161 -12.33 -11.82 8.94
CA GLN A 161 -11.39 -12.35 9.94
C GLN A 161 -10.26 -13.19 9.34
N ALA A 162 -10.52 -13.96 8.29
CA ALA A 162 -9.53 -14.84 7.68
C ALA A 162 -8.52 -14.02 6.86
N GLU A 163 -9.02 -13.13 6.01
CA GLU A 163 -8.20 -12.26 5.18
C GLU A 163 -7.42 -11.24 6.02
N ALA A 164 -8.05 -10.68 7.06
CA ALA A 164 -7.38 -9.79 8.01
C ALA A 164 -6.21 -10.50 8.71
N LYS A 165 -6.41 -11.73 9.18
CA LYS A 165 -5.35 -12.52 9.81
C LYS A 165 -4.18 -12.77 8.86
N GLU A 166 -4.47 -13.11 7.60
CA GLU A 166 -3.44 -13.31 6.56
C GLU A 166 -2.63 -12.01 6.35
N ILE A 167 -3.31 -10.89 6.08
CA ILE A 167 -2.70 -9.58 5.86
C ILE A 167 -1.82 -9.17 7.04
N LEU A 168 -2.35 -9.27 8.27
CA LEU A 168 -1.64 -8.84 9.48
C LEU A 168 -0.45 -9.73 9.81
N THR A 169 -0.54 -11.04 9.56
CA THR A 169 0.58 -11.97 9.72
C THR A 169 1.71 -11.61 8.77
N GLU A 170 1.39 -11.30 7.51
CA GLU A 170 2.38 -10.90 6.52
C GLU A 170 3.00 -9.54 6.85
N VAL A 171 2.19 -8.54 7.24
CA VAL A 171 2.69 -7.23 7.65
C VAL A 171 3.61 -7.35 8.87
N ALA A 172 3.26 -8.17 9.86
CA ALA A 172 4.12 -8.43 11.01
C ALA A 172 5.47 -9.03 10.58
N ARG A 173 5.45 -10.11 9.80
CA ARG A 173 6.65 -10.78 9.27
C ARG A 173 7.55 -9.83 8.47
N LEU A 174 6.96 -8.97 7.63
CA LEU A 174 7.70 -8.00 6.84
C LEU A 174 8.32 -6.89 7.71
N SER A 175 7.64 -6.49 8.77
CA SER A 175 8.08 -5.43 9.68
C SER A 175 9.17 -5.89 10.66
N GLU A 176 9.24 -7.19 10.98
CA GLU A 176 10.32 -7.77 11.80
C GLU A 176 11.72 -7.45 11.23
N SER A 177 11.86 -7.50 9.90
CA SER A 177 13.12 -7.16 9.22
C SER A 177 13.56 -5.70 9.41
N ASN A 178 12.65 -4.84 9.85
CA ASN A 178 12.89 -3.43 10.17
C ASN A 178 12.93 -3.17 11.68
N GLY A 179 12.96 -4.23 12.51
CA GLY A 179 12.94 -4.11 13.97
C GLY A 179 11.62 -3.63 14.55
N THR A 180 10.52 -3.65 13.80
CA THR A 180 9.20 -3.16 14.25
C THR A 180 8.27 -4.32 14.58
N THR A 181 7.67 -4.26 15.77
CA THR A 181 6.70 -5.28 16.22
C THR A 181 5.27 -4.84 15.91
N VAL A 182 4.53 -5.70 15.23
CA VAL A 182 3.10 -5.53 14.96
C VAL A 182 2.33 -6.56 15.79
N ARG A 183 1.36 -6.12 16.60
CA ARG A 183 0.55 -6.99 17.47
C ARG A 183 -0.90 -7.01 17.01
N ALA A 184 -1.57 -8.14 17.22
CA ALA A 184 -3.02 -8.20 17.01
C ALA A 184 -3.73 -7.24 17.98
N GLY A 185 -4.65 -6.44 17.45
CA GLY A 185 -5.52 -5.54 18.20
C GLY A 185 -6.96 -6.08 18.25
N ALA A 186 -7.88 -5.26 18.77
CA ALA A 186 -9.31 -5.60 18.78
C ALA A 186 -9.94 -5.50 17.38
N GLY A 187 -11.04 -6.24 17.16
CA GLY A 187 -11.90 -6.06 16.00
C GLY A 187 -11.29 -6.42 14.63
N GLY A 188 -10.23 -7.24 14.59
CA GLY A 188 -9.55 -7.63 13.34
C GLY A 188 -8.53 -6.62 12.82
N ALA A 189 -8.21 -5.59 13.60
CA ALA A 189 -7.09 -4.69 13.36
C ALA A 189 -5.81 -5.19 14.06
N ALA A 190 -4.67 -4.58 13.72
CA ALA A 190 -3.42 -4.70 14.48
C ALA A 190 -3.01 -3.35 15.06
N GLU A 191 -2.02 -3.37 15.94
CA GLU A 191 -1.40 -2.18 16.53
C GLU A 191 0.12 -2.24 16.33
N LEU A 192 0.72 -1.11 15.96
CA LEU A 192 2.18 -0.97 16.03
C LEU A 192 2.59 -0.80 17.49
N LEU A 193 3.54 -1.60 17.95
CA LEU A 193 4.17 -1.37 19.24
C LEU A 193 5.07 -0.15 19.13
N LEU A 194 4.70 0.94 19.80
CA LEU A 194 5.55 2.12 19.91
C LEU A 194 6.61 1.89 21.00
N ASP A 195 7.82 2.42 20.79
CA ASP A 195 8.85 2.42 21.82
C ASP A 195 8.47 3.50 22.84
N VAL A 196 7.73 3.09 23.88
CA VAL A 196 7.41 3.95 25.02
C VAL A 196 8.68 4.05 25.88
N ALA A 197 9.41 5.15 25.72
CA ALA A 197 10.50 5.55 26.62
C ALA A 197 9.95 6.49 27.71
#